data_AF-A0A5R9CX54-F1
#
_entry.id   AF-A0A5R9CX54-F1
#
_cell.length_a   1.000
_cell.length_b   1.000
_cell.length_c   1.000
_cell.angle_alpha   90.00
_cell.angle_beta   90.00
_cell.angle_gamma   90.00
#
_symmetry.space_group_name_H-M   'P 1'
#
loop_
_entity.id
_entity.type
_entity.pdbx_description
1 polymer ?
#
loop_
_entity_poly.entity_id
_entity_poly.type
_entity_poly.pdbx_seq_one_letter_code
_entity_poly.pdbx_strand_id
1 'polypeptide(L)'
;MSKQKPFIKSPVVQFKTGTLSLDQIEAIFDVLPFEIDFLDVSDRFTWYSDKPKREYPRHVSDLQKTIQQLHPGPAGMFAQKVIDSFKAGKQDHFEQPLKLNGQMVYINYYALRDQDGNYLGTIGYTGTVNHIADLIKHGAWDQDVTTGASMHQSMKSPTKAVPNIAGMGRPKADNKDSSRPDITTSASHTGMKDDH
;
A
#
# COMPACT_ATOMS: atom_id res chain seq x y z
N MET A 1 13.32 7.65 -51.49
CA MET A 1 13.59 6.87 -50.26
C MET A 1 12.65 7.37 -49.17
N SER A 2 11.84 6.50 -48.57
CA SER A 2 10.92 6.89 -47.49
C SER A 2 11.73 7.24 -46.25
N LYS A 3 11.59 8.47 -45.75
CA LYS A 3 12.26 8.91 -44.51
C LYS A 3 11.55 8.23 -43.33
N GLN A 4 12.13 7.16 -42.80
CA GLN A 4 11.61 6.52 -41.60
C GLN A 4 11.87 7.44 -40.39
N LYS A 5 10.81 7.87 -39.71
CA LYS A 5 10.91 8.66 -38.46
C LYS A 5 11.46 7.78 -37.33
N PRO A 6 12.16 8.36 -36.34
CA PRO A 6 12.56 7.61 -35.15
C PRO A 6 11.35 6.94 -34.49
N PHE A 7 11.47 5.68 -34.13
CA PHE A 7 10.47 4.93 -33.36
C PHE A 7 11.18 4.15 -32.26
N ILE A 8 10.52 4.02 -31.10
CA ILE A 8 10.95 3.10 -30.05
C ILE A 8 10.13 1.83 -30.23
N LYS A 9 10.79 0.70 -30.41
CA LYS A 9 10.15 -0.62 -30.52
C LYS A 9 10.35 -1.38 -29.21
N SER A 10 9.26 -1.72 -28.54
CA SER A 10 9.25 -2.55 -27.33
C SER A 10 10.20 -2.04 -26.24
N PRO A 11 9.98 -0.83 -25.70
CA PRO A 11 10.79 -0.34 -24.59
C PRO A 11 10.69 -1.30 -23.40
N VAL A 12 11.84 -1.58 -22.80
CA VAL A 12 11.95 -2.37 -21.57
C VAL A 12 12.52 -1.50 -20.47
N VAL A 13 12.12 -1.78 -19.23
CA VAL A 13 12.68 -1.17 -18.03
C VAL A 13 13.66 -2.16 -17.42
N GLN A 14 14.91 -1.72 -17.26
CA GLN A 14 15.95 -2.47 -16.57
C GLN A 14 15.88 -2.17 -15.07
N PHE A 15 15.58 -3.19 -14.27
CA PHE A 15 15.65 -3.15 -12.82
C PHE A 15 16.95 -3.80 -12.34
N LYS A 16 17.27 -3.62 -11.05
CA LYS A 16 18.42 -4.27 -10.40
C LYS A 16 18.38 -5.80 -10.47
N THR A 17 17.17 -6.38 -10.53
CA THR A 17 16.91 -7.82 -10.42
C THR A 17 16.38 -8.45 -11.71
N GLY A 18 16.31 -7.69 -12.82
CA GLY A 18 15.79 -8.19 -14.09
C GLY A 18 15.26 -7.10 -15.00
N THR A 19 14.54 -7.51 -16.03
CA THR A 19 14.04 -6.62 -17.10
C THR A 19 12.58 -6.93 -17.34
N LEU A 20 11.74 -5.91 -17.47
CA LEU A 20 10.32 -6.06 -17.80
C LEU A 20 9.95 -5.16 -18.99
N SER A 21 9.03 -5.63 -19.83
CA SER A 21 8.33 -4.74 -20.76
C SER A 21 7.32 -3.86 -20.02
N LEU A 22 6.86 -2.78 -20.66
CA LEU A 22 5.78 -1.96 -20.11
C LEU A 22 4.48 -2.76 -19.91
N ASP A 23 4.15 -3.64 -20.86
CA ASP A 23 2.96 -4.51 -20.77
C ASP A 23 3.03 -5.44 -19.55
N GLN A 24 4.21 -5.96 -19.22
CA GLN A 24 4.41 -6.80 -18.04
C GLN A 24 4.26 -5.99 -16.75
N ILE A 25 4.75 -4.75 -16.71
CA ILE A 25 4.59 -3.86 -15.56
C ILE A 25 3.11 -3.55 -15.32
N GLU A 26 2.37 -3.19 -16.38
CA GLU A 26 0.93 -2.93 -16.31
C GLU A 26 0.16 -4.16 -15.81
N ALA A 27 0.40 -5.32 -16.42
CA ALA A 27 -0.27 -6.57 -16.05
C ALA A 27 0.02 -7.01 -14.60
N ILE A 28 1.20 -6.69 -14.06
CA ILE A 28 1.50 -6.93 -12.64
C ILE A 28 0.57 -6.09 -11.76
N PHE A 29 0.38 -4.80 -12.07
CA PHE A 29 -0.49 -3.93 -11.28
C PHE A 29 -1.96 -4.32 -11.36
N ASP A 30 -2.41 -4.92 -12.46
CA ASP A 30 -3.79 -5.41 -12.62
C ASP A 30 -4.14 -6.58 -11.70
N VAL A 31 -3.14 -7.40 -11.34
CA VAL A 31 -3.36 -8.64 -10.54
C VAL A 31 -3.02 -8.48 -9.07
N LEU A 32 -2.31 -7.42 -8.67
CA LEU A 32 -2.04 -7.17 -7.27
C LEU A 32 -3.38 -6.98 -6.51
N PRO A 33 -3.54 -7.57 -5.32
CA PRO A 33 -4.79 -7.52 -4.56
C PRO A 33 -5.04 -6.15 -3.91
N PHE A 34 -4.12 -5.21 -4.06
CA PHE A 34 -4.19 -3.87 -3.52
C PHE A 34 -4.26 -2.84 -4.64
N GLU A 35 -5.06 -1.83 -4.42
CA GLU A 35 -5.04 -0.60 -5.18
C GLU A 35 -3.81 0.21 -4.85
N ILE A 36 -3.22 0.85 -5.85
CA ILE A 36 -2.05 1.70 -5.68
C ILE A 36 -2.39 3.09 -6.19
N ASP A 37 -1.98 4.09 -5.41
CA ASP A 37 -2.05 5.51 -5.74
C ASP A 37 -0.66 6.11 -5.60
N PHE A 38 -0.26 6.98 -6.52
CA PHE A 38 1.04 7.67 -6.46
C PHE A 38 0.86 9.19 -6.53
N LEU A 39 1.44 9.87 -5.55
CA LEU A 39 1.63 11.32 -5.55
C LEU A 39 3.11 11.63 -5.78
N ASP A 40 3.39 12.52 -6.72
CA ASP A 40 4.76 12.93 -7.02
C ASP A 40 5.34 13.86 -5.93
N VAL A 41 6.58 14.30 -6.13
CA VAL A 41 7.28 15.24 -5.24
C VAL A 41 6.54 16.57 -5.04
N SER A 42 5.67 16.94 -5.98
CA SER A 42 4.88 18.18 -5.98
C SER A 42 3.48 17.99 -5.36
N ASP A 43 3.24 16.86 -4.69
CA ASP A 43 1.95 16.45 -4.11
C ASP A 43 0.83 16.35 -5.14
N ARG A 44 1.18 16.00 -6.37
CA ARG A 44 0.21 15.80 -7.46
C ARG A 44 -0.08 14.32 -7.61
N PHE A 45 -1.36 13.99 -7.55
CA PHE A 45 -1.83 12.64 -7.86
C PHE A 45 -1.52 12.33 -9.32
N THR A 46 -0.49 11.51 -9.56
CA THR A 46 0.15 11.40 -10.87
C THR A 46 -0.17 10.09 -11.55
N TRP A 47 -0.42 9.05 -10.77
CA TRP A 47 -0.70 7.72 -11.30
C TRP A 47 -1.49 6.89 -10.29
N TYR A 48 -2.25 5.91 -10.78
CA TYR A 48 -2.92 4.90 -9.98
C TYR A 48 -2.97 3.57 -10.75
N SER A 49 -3.02 2.44 -10.04
CA SER A 49 -3.30 1.15 -10.68
C SER A 49 -4.80 1.04 -10.99
N ASP A 50 -5.14 0.74 -12.24
CA ASP A 50 -6.53 0.67 -12.72
C ASP A 50 -7.04 -0.78 -12.80
N LYS A 51 -6.86 -1.54 -11.72
CA LYS A 51 -7.29 -2.94 -11.69
C LYS A 51 -8.80 -3.04 -11.99
N PRO A 52 -9.27 -4.05 -12.75
CA PRO A 52 -10.66 -4.14 -13.20
C PRO A 52 -11.74 -4.12 -12.11
N LYS A 53 -11.37 -4.41 -10.85
CA LYS A 53 -12.27 -4.42 -9.68
C LYS A 53 -11.70 -3.58 -8.55
N ARG A 54 -11.39 -2.34 -8.85
CA ARG A 54 -11.00 -1.34 -7.85
C ARG A 54 -12.17 -1.07 -6.89
N GLU A 55 -11.97 -1.24 -5.60
CA GLU A 55 -12.93 -0.97 -4.53
C GLU A 55 -13.23 0.53 -4.39
N TYR A 56 -12.23 1.39 -4.62
CA TYR A 56 -12.31 2.84 -4.58
C TYR A 56 -12.01 3.42 -5.97
N PRO A 57 -13.05 3.75 -6.76
CA PRO A 57 -12.88 4.22 -8.12
C PRO A 57 -11.96 5.45 -8.23
N ARG A 58 -11.16 5.46 -9.30
CA ARG A 58 -10.37 6.61 -9.73
C ARG A 58 -10.75 6.96 -11.16
N HIS A 59 -10.66 8.24 -11.50
CA HIS A 59 -10.90 8.71 -12.86
C HIS A 59 -9.65 9.40 -13.41
N VAL A 60 -9.46 9.37 -14.72
CA VAL A 60 -8.38 10.13 -15.37
C VAL A 60 -8.46 11.62 -15.04
N SER A 61 -9.67 12.16 -14.81
CA SER A 61 -9.89 13.54 -14.38
C SER A 61 -9.41 13.84 -12.96
N ASP A 62 -9.04 12.84 -12.17
CA ASP A 62 -8.45 13.00 -10.85
C ASP A 62 -6.95 13.29 -10.89
N LEU A 63 -6.29 12.92 -11.98
CA LEU A 63 -4.87 13.18 -12.17
C LEU A 63 -4.56 14.67 -12.02
N GLN A 64 -3.38 14.96 -11.48
CA GLN A 64 -2.83 16.29 -11.18
C GLN A 64 -3.54 17.08 -10.07
N LYS A 65 -4.62 16.54 -9.48
CA LYS A 65 -5.21 17.12 -8.27
C LYS A 65 -4.29 16.91 -7.06
N THR A 66 -4.36 17.83 -6.10
CA THR A 66 -3.75 17.63 -4.77
C THR A 66 -4.59 16.70 -3.91
N ILE A 67 -4.01 16.19 -2.82
CA ILE A 67 -4.75 15.32 -1.89
C ILE A 67 -5.97 16.01 -1.27
N GLN A 68 -5.92 17.32 -1.03
CA GLN A 68 -7.06 18.09 -0.50
C GLN A 68 -8.16 18.28 -1.54
N GLN A 69 -7.80 18.37 -2.82
CA GLN A 69 -8.78 18.43 -3.91
C GLN A 69 -9.48 17.07 -4.11
N LEU A 70 -8.76 15.97 -3.91
CA LEU A 70 -9.31 14.61 -3.96
C LEU A 70 -10.16 14.27 -2.73
N HIS A 71 -9.75 14.76 -1.56
CA HIS A 71 -10.39 14.47 -0.28
C HIS A 71 -10.65 15.77 0.50
N PRO A 72 -11.74 16.51 0.18
CA PRO A 72 -12.05 17.75 0.89
C PRO A 72 -12.27 17.54 2.39
N GLY A 73 -11.91 18.56 3.18
CA GLY A 73 -12.18 18.58 4.62
C GLY A 73 -11.11 17.90 5.50
N PRO A 74 -11.48 17.37 6.68
CA PRO A 74 -10.54 16.85 7.65
C PRO A 74 -9.65 15.70 7.14
N ALA A 75 -10.17 14.84 6.26
CA ALA A 75 -9.44 13.72 5.69
C ALA A 75 -8.24 14.18 4.86
N GLY A 76 -8.43 15.12 3.93
CA GLY A 76 -7.33 15.67 3.12
C GLY A 76 -6.32 16.46 3.95
N MET A 77 -6.76 17.18 4.98
CA MET A 77 -5.83 17.84 5.92
C MET A 77 -4.97 16.83 6.67
N PHE A 78 -5.55 15.71 7.10
CA PHE A 78 -4.80 14.65 7.77
C PHE A 78 -3.81 13.98 6.81
N ALA A 79 -4.27 13.60 5.62
CA ALA A 79 -3.42 12.98 4.60
C ALA A 79 -2.25 13.90 4.21
N GLN A 80 -2.47 15.21 4.08
CA GLN A 80 -1.37 16.15 3.82
C GLN A 80 -0.34 16.16 4.96
N LYS A 81 -0.76 16.13 6.23
CA LYS A 81 0.19 16.07 7.35
C LYS A 81 1.07 14.82 7.30
N VAL A 82 0.52 13.69 6.84
CA VAL A 82 1.29 12.46 6.61
C VAL A 82 2.31 12.69 5.50
N ILE A 83 1.90 13.25 4.35
CA ILE A 83 2.81 13.56 3.23
C ILE A 83 3.91 14.54 3.67
N ASP A 84 3.58 15.59 4.41
CA ASP A 84 4.53 16.58 4.92
C ASP A 84 5.56 15.93 5.85
N SER A 85 5.14 14.95 6.66
CA SER A 85 6.04 14.20 7.54
C SER A 85 7.03 13.32 6.78
N PHE A 86 6.61 12.76 5.64
CA PHE A 86 7.47 11.96 4.75
C PHE A 86 8.51 12.84 4.07
N LYS A 87 8.09 13.99 3.54
CA LYS A 87 9.00 15.00 2.96
C LYS A 87 10.04 15.48 3.96
N ALA A 88 9.63 15.70 5.20
CA ALA A 88 10.51 16.12 6.29
C ALA A 88 11.41 15.00 6.84
N GLY A 89 11.28 13.75 6.34
CA GLY A 89 12.05 12.61 6.84
C GLY A 89 11.73 12.20 8.27
N LYS A 90 10.55 12.56 8.79
CA LYS A 90 10.15 12.26 10.18
C LYS A 90 9.68 10.83 10.34
N GLN A 91 9.11 10.27 9.28
CA GLN A 91 8.68 8.88 9.16
C GLN A 91 8.66 8.51 7.67
N ASP A 92 8.68 7.22 7.37
CA ASP A 92 8.63 6.70 5.99
C ASP A 92 7.39 5.83 5.74
N HIS A 93 6.58 5.58 6.77
CA HIS A 93 5.38 4.75 6.70
C HIS A 93 4.29 5.32 7.60
N PHE A 94 3.05 5.21 7.15
CA PHE A 94 1.87 5.43 7.95
C PHE A 94 0.79 4.41 7.54
N GLU A 95 0.11 3.82 8.51
CA GLU A 95 -0.95 2.86 8.26
C GLU A 95 -2.22 3.20 9.04
N GLN A 96 -3.37 2.93 8.42
CA GLN A 96 -4.68 3.12 9.00
C GLN A 96 -5.58 1.94 8.62
N PRO A 97 -5.71 0.93 9.49
CA PRO A 97 -6.81 -0.02 9.39
C PRO A 97 -8.12 0.70 9.76
N LEU A 98 -9.18 0.46 9.01
CA LEU A 98 -10.52 0.91 9.34
C LEU A 98 -11.59 -0.10 8.88
N LYS A 99 -12.80 0.07 9.39
CA LYS A 99 -13.98 -0.59 8.85
C LYS A 99 -14.76 0.39 7.99
N LEU A 100 -15.01 0.04 6.74
CA LEU A 100 -15.84 0.84 5.84
C LEU A 100 -16.87 -0.06 5.18
N ASN A 101 -18.15 0.31 5.27
CA ASN A 101 -19.27 -0.46 4.67
C ASN A 101 -19.24 -1.96 5.03
N GLY A 102 -18.86 -2.28 6.28
CA GLY A 102 -18.74 -3.66 6.77
C GLY A 102 -17.48 -4.42 6.31
N GLN A 103 -16.64 -3.82 5.47
CA GLN A 103 -15.36 -4.39 5.03
C GLN A 103 -14.22 -3.95 5.95
N MET A 104 -13.23 -4.82 6.14
CA MET A 104 -11.97 -4.51 6.81
C MET A 104 -11.00 -3.99 5.76
N VAL A 105 -10.72 -2.69 5.81
CA VAL A 105 -9.89 -1.99 4.83
C VAL A 105 -8.56 -1.65 5.48
N TYR A 106 -7.49 -1.94 4.76
CA TYR A 106 -6.13 -1.64 5.18
C TYR A 106 -5.53 -0.61 4.24
N ILE A 107 -5.35 0.62 4.75
CA ILE A 107 -4.77 1.74 4.01
C ILE A 107 -3.38 1.99 4.56
N ASN A 108 -2.44 2.19 3.64
CA ASN A 108 -1.06 2.46 3.97
C ASN A 108 -0.47 3.48 3.03
N TYR A 109 0.51 4.21 3.52
CA TYR A 109 1.27 5.18 2.76
C TYR A 109 2.76 5.00 3.07
N TYR A 110 3.60 5.09 2.03
CA TYR A 110 5.04 5.10 2.18
C TYR A 110 5.67 6.32 1.49
N ALA A 111 6.75 6.81 2.10
CA ALA A 111 7.68 7.70 1.44
C ALA A 111 8.49 6.89 0.42
N LEU A 112 8.33 7.18 -0.88
CA LEU A 112 9.21 6.62 -1.90
C LEU A 112 10.50 7.44 -1.92
N ARG A 113 11.64 6.73 -1.89
CA ARG A 113 12.96 7.34 -1.93
C ARG A 113 13.84 6.62 -2.95
N ASP A 114 14.74 7.36 -3.59
CA ASP A 114 15.79 6.77 -4.41
C ASP A 114 16.91 6.17 -3.55
N GLN A 115 17.97 5.70 -4.21
CA GLN A 115 19.13 5.07 -3.54
C GLN A 115 19.96 6.05 -2.70
N ASP A 116 19.85 7.35 -2.99
CA ASP A 116 20.54 8.40 -2.26
C ASP A 116 19.66 8.96 -1.11
N GLY A 117 18.44 8.43 -0.95
CA GLY A 117 17.49 8.83 0.08
C GLY A 117 16.61 10.02 -0.32
N ASN A 118 16.71 10.51 -1.55
CA ASN A 118 15.90 11.63 -2.02
C ASN A 118 14.44 11.21 -2.14
N TYR A 119 13.53 12.04 -1.63
CA TYR A 119 12.10 11.80 -1.72
C TYR A 119 11.61 11.90 -3.17
N LEU A 120 10.98 10.84 -3.66
CA LEU A 120 10.42 10.71 -5.00
C LEU A 120 8.90 10.93 -5.05
N GLY A 121 8.24 10.90 -3.90
CA GLY A 121 6.79 10.97 -3.80
C GLY A 121 6.23 10.08 -2.70
N THR A 122 4.90 10.03 -2.63
CA THR A 122 4.17 9.15 -1.72
C THR A 122 3.46 8.09 -2.54
N ILE A 123 3.62 6.82 -2.15
CA ILE A 123 2.78 5.74 -2.64
C ILE A 123 1.76 5.40 -1.56
N GLY A 124 0.51 5.25 -1.95
CA GLY A 124 -0.56 4.70 -1.12
C GLY A 124 -0.92 3.30 -1.62
N TYR A 125 -1.18 2.37 -0.71
CA TYR A 125 -1.86 1.13 -1.05
C TYR A 125 -3.11 0.91 -0.18
N THR A 126 -4.19 0.50 -0.83
CA THR A 126 -5.49 0.27 -0.20
C THR A 126 -6.03 -1.07 -0.65
N GLY A 127 -6.57 -1.85 0.28
CA GLY A 127 -7.32 -3.04 -0.09
C GLY A 127 -8.14 -3.62 1.06
N THR A 128 -9.05 -4.53 0.71
CA THR A 128 -9.80 -5.29 1.71
C THR A 128 -8.98 -6.47 2.20
N VAL A 129 -8.99 -6.69 3.51
CA VAL A 129 -8.27 -7.80 4.15
C VAL A 129 -9.23 -8.86 4.69
N ASN A 130 -10.50 -8.81 4.30
CA ASN A 130 -11.53 -9.78 4.72
C ASN A 130 -11.12 -11.22 4.41
N HIS A 131 -10.66 -11.49 3.18
CA HIS A 131 -10.21 -12.82 2.80
C HIS A 131 -9.04 -13.31 3.66
N ILE A 132 -8.05 -12.44 3.92
CA ILE A 132 -6.92 -12.76 4.80
C ILE A 132 -7.42 -13.05 6.21
N ALA A 133 -8.31 -12.22 6.75
CA ALA A 133 -8.89 -12.43 8.07
C ALA A 133 -9.67 -13.75 8.16
N ASP A 134 -10.38 -14.14 7.10
CA ASP A 134 -11.11 -15.40 7.06
C ASP A 134 -10.16 -16.60 6.97
N LEU A 135 -9.09 -16.52 6.17
CA LEU A 135 -8.03 -17.54 6.16
C LEU A 135 -7.44 -17.76 7.56
N ILE A 136 -7.16 -16.68 8.30
CA ILE A 136 -6.66 -16.77 9.69
C ILE A 136 -7.68 -17.49 10.58
N LYS A 137 -8.97 -17.11 10.53
CA LYS A 137 -10.02 -17.76 11.34
C LYS A 137 -10.19 -19.25 11.03
N HIS A 138 -9.89 -19.66 9.80
CA HIS A 138 -9.97 -21.04 9.36
C HIS A 138 -8.64 -21.81 9.48
N GLY A 139 -7.68 -21.27 10.24
CA GLY A 139 -6.44 -21.98 10.58
C GLY A 139 -5.46 -22.13 9.41
N ALA A 140 -5.52 -21.25 8.41
CA ALA A 140 -4.61 -21.32 7.25
C ALA A 140 -3.12 -21.20 7.65
N TRP A 141 -2.82 -20.64 8.82
CA TRP A 141 -1.47 -20.54 9.39
C TRP A 141 -1.12 -21.63 10.42
N ASP A 142 -2.03 -22.57 10.68
CA ASP A 142 -1.79 -23.64 11.65
C ASP A 142 -1.00 -24.82 11.04
N GLN A 143 -0.65 -24.74 9.76
CA GLN A 143 0.14 -25.76 9.08
C GLN A 143 1.61 -25.69 9.48
N ASP A 144 2.18 -26.83 9.92
CA ASP A 144 3.62 -26.98 10.15
C ASP A 144 4.37 -27.08 8.81
N VAL A 145 5.02 -25.98 8.41
CA VAL A 145 5.71 -25.81 7.12
C VAL A 145 7.15 -26.36 7.11
N THR A 146 7.60 -27.08 8.14
CA THR A 146 8.94 -27.69 8.16
C THR A 146 9.17 -28.77 7.08
N THR A 147 8.15 -29.14 6.31
CA THR A 147 8.24 -30.21 5.29
C THR A 147 8.17 -29.75 3.84
N GLY A 148 7.81 -28.49 3.55
CA GLY A 148 7.35 -28.10 2.20
C GLY A 148 8.16 -27.04 1.45
N ALA A 149 8.85 -26.13 2.15
CA ALA A 149 9.59 -25.04 1.50
C ALA A 149 11.04 -25.02 1.99
N SER A 150 11.95 -25.46 1.12
CA SER A 150 13.41 -25.36 1.30
C SER A 150 14.07 -26.38 2.23
N MET A 151 13.97 -27.68 1.93
CA MET A 151 15.03 -28.61 2.31
C MET A 151 16.22 -28.43 1.35
N HIS A 152 16.96 -27.33 1.51
CA HIS A 152 18.39 -27.37 1.17
C HIS A 152 19.06 -28.03 2.38
N GLN A 153 19.28 -29.35 2.29
CA GLN A 153 19.96 -30.13 3.31
C GLN A 153 21.30 -29.48 3.65
N SER A 154 21.43 -28.95 4.88
CA SER A 154 22.70 -29.02 5.58
C SER A 154 22.49 -29.90 6.80
N MET A 155 23.23 -31.01 6.82
CA MET A 155 23.22 -31.96 7.93
C MET A 155 23.77 -31.29 9.19
N LYS A 156 23.00 -31.34 10.29
CA LYS A 156 23.46 -31.81 11.62
C LYS A 156 22.30 -31.95 12.60
N SER A 157 22.34 -33.07 13.32
CA SER A 157 21.31 -33.69 14.17
C SER A 157 21.06 -32.95 15.51
N PRO A 158 20.02 -33.33 16.29
CA PRO A 158 19.36 -32.48 17.28
C PRO A 158 19.90 -32.67 18.71
N THR A 159 19.73 -31.65 19.55
CA THR A 159 19.79 -31.82 21.01
C THR A 159 18.66 -31.03 21.69
N LYS A 160 17.80 -31.75 22.42
CA LYS A 160 16.83 -31.21 23.38
C LYS A 160 17.47 -31.11 24.77
N ALA A 161 17.21 -30.01 25.50
CA ALA A 161 16.69 -29.95 26.89
C ALA A 161 16.83 -28.52 27.48
N VAL A 162 15.74 -27.73 27.64
CA VAL A 162 14.94 -27.35 28.86
C VAL A 162 15.65 -26.49 29.96
N PRO A 163 14.94 -25.74 30.83
CA PRO A 163 14.84 -24.26 30.80
C PRO A 163 15.47 -23.58 32.04
N ASN A 164 15.55 -22.24 32.07
CA ASN A 164 15.57 -21.55 33.36
C ASN A 164 14.91 -20.16 33.35
N ILE A 165 14.30 -19.84 34.49
CA ILE A 165 13.35 -18.77 34.80
C ILE A 165 14.06 -17.63 35.57
N ALA A 166 13.45 -16.44 35.46
CA ALA A 166 13.49 -15.26 36.36
C ALA A 166 14.54 -14.16 36.11
N GLY A 167 14.03 -12.92 36.09
CA GLY A 167 14.84 -11.71 36.34
C GLY A 167 14.31 -10.37 35.82
N MET A 168 13.04 -10.03 36.11
CA MET A 168 12.54 -8.68 36.48
C MET A 168 13.11 -7.39 35.85
N GLY A 169 12.20 -6.61 35.23
CA GLY A 169 12.35 -5.15 35.07
C GLY A 169 11.13 -4.48 34.44
N ARG A 170 10.18 -4.01 35.27
CA ARG A 170 9.11 -3.06 34.88
C ARG A 170 9.66 -1.62 34.89
N PRO A 171 9.07 -0.71 34.11
CA PRO A 171 8.25 0.33 34.78
C PRO A 171 6.84 0.52 34.18
N LYS A 172 5.97 1.10 35.03
CA LYS A 172 4.58 1.56 34.84
C LYS A 172 4.48 2.64 33.73
N ALA A 173 3.56 2.57 32.78
CA ALA A 173 2.15 3.02 32.80
C ALA A 173 1.98 4.55 32.99
N ASP A 174 1.58 5.25 31.92
CA ASP A 174 0.30 5.97 31.79
C ASP A 174 0.35 6.96 30.62
N ASN A 175 -0.52 6.82 29.62
CA ASN A 175 -1.61 7.80 29.44
C ASN A 175 -2.65 7.28 28.42
N LYS A 176 -3.92 7.35 28.82
CA LYS A 176 -5.08 7.22 27.96
C LYS A 176 -5.30 8.56 27.25
N ASP A 177 -5.29 8.54 25.92
CA ASP A 177 -6.26 9.30 25.13
C ASP A 177 -6.44 8.59 23.78
N SER A 178 -7.39 7.65 23.77
CA SER A 178 -7.83 6.98 22.56
C SER A 178 -9.00 7.76 21.98
N SER A 179 -8.68 8.82 21.25
CA SER A 179 -9.60 9.51 20.36
C SER A 179 -9.00 9.49 18.95
N ARG A 180 -9.07 8.32 18.30
CA ARG A 180 -8.92 8.26 16.84
C ARG A 180 -10.13 9.00 16.26
N PRO A 181 -9.95 10.07 15.47
CA PRO A 181 -11.09 10.70 14.82
C PRO A 181 -11.75 9.68 13.91
N ASP A 182 -13.04 9.49 14.08
CA ASP A 182 -13.88 8.66 13.21
C ASP A 182 -14.07 9.44 11.91
N ILE A 183 -13.17 9.23 10.94
CA ILE A 183 -13.23 9.87 9.63
C ILE A 183 -13.93 8.90 8.67
N THR A 184 -15.23 8.70 8.88
CA THR A 184 -16.09 8.04 7.89
C THR A 184 -16.34 9.03 6.75
N THR A 185 -15.41 9.14 5.81
CA THR A 185 -15.71 9.83 4.55
C THR A 185 -16.43 8.84 3.63
N SER A 186 -17.72 9.09 3.47
CA SER A 186 -18.54 8.60 2.37
C SER A 186 -17.76 8.69 1.05
N ALA A 187 -17.66 7.56 0.35
CA ALA A 187 -17.45 7.58 -1.10
C ALA A 187 -18.46 8.55 -1.71
N SER A 188 -17.98 9.46 -2.54
CA SER A 188 -18.76 10.52 -3.16
C SER A 188 -19.95 9.94 -3.93
N HIS A 189 -21.14 10.01 -3.32
CA HIS A 189 -22.39 10.05 -4.06
C HIS A 189 -22.55 11.49 -4.58
N THR A 190 -22.35 11.70 -5.88
CA THR A 190 -22.98 12.83 -6.59
C THR A 190 -24.07 12.25 -7.49
N GLY A 191 -25.28 12.76 -7.26
CA GLY A 191 -26.56 12.16 -7.60
C GLY A 191 -26.99 12.18 -9.06
N MET A 192 -28.08 11.43 -9.24
CA MET A 192 -29.02 11.37 -10.36
C MET A 192 -29.28 12.70 -11.06
N LYS A 193 -29.46 12.61 -12.39
CA LYS A 193 -30.63 13.17 -13.06
C LYS A 193 -31.14 12.20 -14.13
N ASP A 194 -32.36 11.73 -13.92
CA ASP A 194 -33.28 11.40 -15.00
C ASP A 194 -33.56 12.67 -15.80
N ASP A 195 -33.68 12.57 -17.12
CA ASP A 195 -34.57 13.38 -17.96
C ASP A 195 -34.63 12.72 -19.37
N HIS A 196 -35.83 12.28 -19.72
CA HIS A 196 -36.45 11.98 -21.03
C HIS A 196 -35.65 11.39 -22.21
#